data_AF-A0A7Y2MJ03-F1
#
_entry.id   AF-A0A7Y2MJ03-F1
#
_cell.length_a   1.000
_cell.length_b   1.000
_cell.length_c   1.000
_cell.angle_alpha   90.00
_cell.angle_beta   90.00
_cell.angle_gamma   90.00
#
_symmetry.space_group_name_H-M   'P 1'
#
loop_
_entity.id
_entity.type
_entity.pdbx_description
1 polymer ?
#
loop_
_entity_poly.entity_id
_entity_poly.type
_entity_poly.pdbx_seq_one_letter_code
_entity_poly.pdbx_strand_id
1 'polypeptide(L)'
;MSLEVRRHDNRRAQSSAVSVRPDAAVEAQHLAFDARVVQSVRQARQKAEARGARASSAAERARLSNASLFDLSRSQEILAYIVEEVLPGLDLDEDVAKLTASMLKDEIESRRDLQHRLMQAQSS
;
A
#
# COMPACT_ATOMS: atom_id res chain seq x y z
N MET A 1 -25.30 3.68 -63.84
CA MET A 1 -25.70 2.30 -63.48
C MET A 1 -25.08 2.00 -62.14
N SER A 2 -25.92 2.02 -61.12
CA SER A 2 -25.61 1.99 -59.69
C SER A 2 -25.30 0.58 -59.22
N LEU A 3 -24.37 0.45 -58.27
CA LEU A 3 -24.29 -0.72 -57.40
C LEU A 3 -24.23 -0.23 -55.95
N GLU A 4 -25.34 -0.44 -55.25
CA GLU A 4 -25.46 -0.28 -53.81
C GLU A 4 -24.75 -1.44 -53.09
N VAL A 5 -23.98 -1.12 -52.04
CA VAL A 5 -23.69 -2.08 -50.97
C VAL A 5 -23.87 -1.34 -49.64
N ARG A 6 -25.02 -1.55 -49.00
CA ARG A 6 -25.22 -1.35 -47.56
C ARG A 6 -24.68 -2.56 -46.80
N ARG A 7 -23.94 -2.33 -45.72
CA ARG A 7 -23.99 -3.02 -44.40
C ARG A 7 -22.72 -2.63 -43.62
N HIS A 8 -22.83 -1.85 -42.54
CA HIS A 8 -23.24 -2.20 -41.18
C HIS A 8 -22.00 -2.40 -40.28
N ASP A 9 -22.09 -1.82 -39.08
CA ASP A 9 -21.22 -2.01 -37.91
C ASP A 9 -19.81 -1.43 -37.92
N ASN A 10 -19.71 -0.21 -37.40
CA ASN A 10 -18.57 0.13 -36.55
C ASN A 10 -19.06 0.78 -35.24
N ARG A 11 -19.84 0.00 -34.49
CA ARG A 11 -20.26 0.28 -33.12
C ARG A 11 -19.32 -0.42 -32.14
N ARG A 12 -18.00 -0.17 -32.18
CA ARG A 12 -17.08 -0.66 -31.13
C ARG A 12 -15.73 0.05 -31.15
N ALA A 13 -15.66 1.17 -30.44
CA ALA A 13 -14.48 1.61 -29.67
C ALA A 13 -14.70 3.05 -29.19
N GLN A 14 -15.81 3.30 -28.48
CA GLN A 14 -15.72 4.30 -27.42
C GLN A 14 -14.89 3.63 -26.33
N SER A 15 -13.58 3.85 -26.40
CA SER A 15 -12.66 3.64 -25.29
C SER A 15 -13.11 4.60 -24.20
N SER A 16 -14.10 4.15 -23.42
CA SER A 16 -14.40 4.70 -22.11
C SER A 16 -13.12 4.48 -21.31
N ALA A 17 -12.26 5.50 -21.29
CA ALA A 17 -11.31 5.65 -20.22
C ALA A 17 -12.15 5.74 -18.95
N VAL A 18 -12.32 4.58 -18.30
CA VAL A 18 -12.80 4.52 -16.92
C VAL A 18 -11.70 5.19 -16.12
N SER A 19 -11.79 6.51 -16.03
CA SER A 19 -11.14 7.29 -15.00
C SER A 19 -11.73 6.75 -13.70
N VAL A 20 -11.06 5.76 -13.12
CA VAL A 20 -11.26 5.36 -11.72
C VAL A 20 -10.87 6.60 -10.93
N ARG A 21 -11.82 7.52 -10.80
CA ARG A 21 -11.72 8.67 -9.94
C ARG A 21 -11.64 8.07 -8.54
N PRO A 22 -10.52 8.21 -7.81
CA PRO A 22 -10.46 7.71 -6.45
C PRO A 22 -11.65 8.32 -5.71
N ASP A 23 -12.45 7.45 -5.11
CA ASP A 23 -13.65 7.85 -4.39
C ASP A 23 -13.20 8.83 -3.29
N ALA A 24 -13.82 10.00 -3.22
CA ALA A 24 -13.46 11.03 -2.25
C ALA A 24 -13.56 10.48 -0.80
N ALA A 25 -14.36 9.43 -0.60
CA ALA A 25 -14.41 8.69 0.65
C ALA A 25 -13.10 7.93 0.98
N VAL A 26 -12.42 7.36 -0.03
CA VAL A 26 -11.14 6.65 0.13
C VAL A 26 -10.01 7.64 0.43
N GLU A 27 -9.99 8.79 -0.26
CA GLU A 27 -9.04 9.87 0.05
C GLU A 27 -9.26 10.43 1.46
N ALA A 28 -10.51 10.64 1.87
CA ALA A 28 -10.85 11.09 3.22
C ALA A 28 -10.43 10.07 4.29
N GLN A 29 -10.59 8.76 4.03
CA GLN A 29 -10.13 7.70 4.92
C GLN A 29 -8.61 7.64 5.01
N HIS A 30 -7.89 7.81 3.90
CA HIS A 30 -6.43 7.88 3.88
C HIS A 30 -5.92 9.06 4.70
N LEU A 31 -6.51 10.25 4.51
CA LEU A 31 -6.17 11.44 5.29
C LEU A 31 -6.47 11.28 6.79
N ALA A 32 -7.58 10.62 7.14
CA ALA A 32 -7.93 10.34 8.53
C ALA A 32 -6.97 9.32 9.15
N PHE A 33 -6.54 8.31 8.39
CA PHE A 33 -5.53 7.36 8.81
C PHE A 33 -4.18 8.05 9.05
N ASP A 34 -3.72 8.87 8.10
CA ASP A 34 -2.48 9.65 8.21
C ASP A 34 -2.50 10.56 9.44
N ALA A 35 -3.63 11.24 9.68
CA ALA A 35 -3.81 12.09 10.86
C ALA A 35 -3.68 11.26 12.16
N ARG A 36 -4.26 10.06 12.18
CA ARG A 36 -4.22 9.15 13.35
C ARG A 36 -2.82 8.59 13.58
N VAL A 37 -2.06 8.29 12.53
CA VAL A 37 -0.66 7.88 12.60
C VAL A 37 0.21 9.02 13.14
N VAL A 38 0.01 10.25 12.65
CA VAL A 38 0.73 11.43 13.17
C VAL A 38 0.41 11.64 14.66
N GLN A 39 -0.84 11.44 15.05
CA GLN A 39 -1.28 11.59 16.45
C GLN A 39 -0.70 10.48 17.36
N SER A 40 -0.69 9.23 16.90
CA SER A 40 -0.11 8.11 17.68
C SER A 40 1.40 8.28 17.86
N VAL A 41 2.11 8.75 16.82
CA VAL A 41 3.53 9.10 16.89
C VAL A 41 3.78 10.24 17.87
N ARG A 42 2.91 11.27 17.90
CA ARG A 42 3.01 12.37 18.88
C ARG A 42 2.78 11.87 20.31
N GLN A 43 1.80 11.01 20.54
CA GLN A 43 1.54 10.42 21.85
C GLN A 43 2.67 9.51 22.31
N ALA A 44 3.22 8.68 21.42
CA ALA A 44 4.39 7.85 21.69
C ALA A 44 5.62 8.70 22.05
N ARG A 45 5.82 9.83 21.35
CA ARG A 45 6.88 10.81 21.68
C ARG A 45 6.69 11.43 23.06
N GLN A 46 5.49 11.86 23.43
CA GLN A 46 5.23 12.40 24.76
C GLN A 46 5.52 11.38 25.86
N LYS A 47 5.14 10.11 25.65
CA LYS A 47 5.45 9.00 26.57
C LYS A 47 6.95 8.69 26.63
N ALA A 48 7.66 8.78 25.52
CA ALA A 48 9.11 8.56 25.43
C ALA A 48 9.93 9.72 26.05
N GLU A 49 9.46 10.96 25.89
CA GLU A 49 10.05 12.15 26.52
C GLU A 49 9.90 12.12 28.05
N ALA A 50 8.75 11.67 28.55
CA ALA A 50 8.56 11.40 29.98
C ALA A 50 9.49 10.29 30.52
N ARG A 51 10.00 9.41 29.65
CA ARG A 51 10.96 8.35 29.97
C ARG A 51 12.42 8.68 29.62
N GLY A 52 12.74 9.92 29.24
CA GLY A 52 14.12 10.37 28.99
C GLY A 52 14.74 9.95 27.64
N ALA A 53 13.96 9.42 26.70
CA ALA A 53 14.47 8.88 25.43
C ALA A 53 14.58 9.91 24.28
N ARG A 54 14.98 11.16 24.57
CA ARG A 54 15.01 12.24 23.55
C ARG A 54 16.01 11.98 22.41
N ALA A 55 17.08 11.23 22.65
CA ALA A 55 18.12 10.96 21.65
C ALA A 55 17.69 9.95 20.57
N SER A 56 16.73 9.04 20.84
CA SER A 56 16.27 8.06 19.85
C SER A 56 15.31 8.65 18.83
N SER A 57 14.50 9.64 19.20
CA SER A 57 13.38 10.13 18.36
C SER A 57 13.77 10.90 17.09
N ALA A 58 14.96 11.52 17.07
CA ALA A 58 15.49 12.22 15.89
C ALA A 58 16.10 11.22 14.89
N ALA A 59 16.80 10.20 15.38
CA ALA A 59 17.28 9.07 14.58
C ALA A 59 16.11 8.21 14.06
N GLU A 60 15.06 8.02 14.85
CA GLU A 60 13.84 7.32 14.45
C GLU A 60 13.08 8.08 13.35
N ARG A 61 12.99 9.42 13.46
CA ARG A 61 12.41 10.27 12.40
C ARG A 61 13.20 10.22 11.11
N ALA A 62 14.53 10.31 11.20
CA ALA A 62 15.40 10.16 10.03
C ALA A 62 15.24 8.77 9.40
N ARG A 63 15.08 7.72 10.22
CA ARG A 63 14.76 6.37 9.75
C ARG A 63 13.40 6.30 9.06
N LEU A 64 12.35 6.92 9.61
CA LEU A 64 10.99 6.96 9.04
C LEU A 64 10.88 7.83 7.77
N SER A 65 11.75 8.82 7.60
CA SER A 65 11.87 9.62 6.38
C SER A 65 12.88 9.05 5.37
N ASN A 66 13.54 7.93 5.66
CA ASN A 66 14.45 7.31 4.71
C ASN A 66 13.62 6.65 3.61
N ALA A 67 13.83 7.08 2.37
CA ALA A 67 13.26 6.43 1.18
C ALA A 67 13.54 4.91 1.15
N SER A 68 14.60 4.45 1.83
CA SER A 68 14.93 3.03 2.01
C SER A 68 13.93 2.23 2.87
N LEU A 69 13.02 2.88 3.61
CA LEU A 69 11.88 2.18 4.24
C LEU A 69 10.83 1.76 3.21
N PHE A 70 10.72 2.53 2.14
CA PHE A 70 9.89 2.21 0.98
C PHE A 70 10.65 1.38 -0.05
N ASP A 71 11.88 0.95 0.27
CA ASP A 71 12.59 -0.03 -0.54
C ASP A 71 11.78 -1.34 -0.59
N LEU A 72 11.79 -1.96 -1.76
CA LEU A 72 10.90 -3.06 -2.07
C LEU A 72 11.14 -4.26 -1.14
N SER A 73 12.40 -4.55 -0.81
CA SER A 73 12.74 -5.62 0.14
C SER A 73 12.32 -5.28 1.57
N ARG A 74 12.63 -4.06 2.03
CA ARG A 74 12.23 -3.62 3.38
C ARG A 74 10.71 -3.63 3.57
N SER A 75 9.98 -3.30 2.52
CA SER A 75 8.53 -3.30 2.57
C SER A 75 7.91 -4.71 2.65
N GLN A 76 8.56 -5.72 2.07
CA GLN A 76 8.17 -7.13 2.23
C GLN A 76 8.40 -7.60 3.68
N GLU A 77 9.54 -7.24 4.28
CA GLU A 77 9.85 -7.57 5.68
C GLU A 77 8.81 -6.99 6.65
N ILE A 78 8.39 -5.73 6.42
CA ILE A 78 7.37 -5.08 7.25
C ILE A 78 6.03 -5.82 7.15
N LEU A 79 5.62 -6.21 5.93
CA LEU A 79 4.38 -6.95 5.73
C LEU A 79 4.43 -8.33 6.40
N ALA A 80 5.57 -9.03 6.31
CA ALA A 80 5.78 -10.30 6.98
C ALA A 80 5.66 -10.15 8.51
N TYR A 81 6.32 -9.14 9.09
CA TYR A 81 6.21 -8.82 10.51
C TYR A 81 4.77 -8.52 10.93
N ILE A 82 4.00 -7.79 10.10
CA ILE A 82 2.60 -7.51 10.41
C ILE A 82 1.80 -8.81 10.46
N VAL A 83 2.01 -9.73 9.51
CA VAL A 83 1.30 -11.02 9.47
C VAL A 83 1.66 -11.90 10.68
N GLU A 84 2.94 -11.95 11.05
CA GLU A 84 3.45 -12.87 12.09
C GLU A 84 3.27 -12.34 13.50
N GLU A 85 3.49 -11.05 13.73
CA GLU A 85 3.61 -10.49 15.09
C GLU A 85 2.46 -9.55 15.44
N VAL A 86 1.93 -8.80 14.47
CA VAL A 86 0.90 -7.78 14.75
C VAL A 86 -0.49 -8.37 14.64
N LEU A 87 -0.81 -9.02 13.52
CA LEU A 87 -2.13 -9.51 13.19
C LEU A 87 -2.71 -10.46 14.25
N PRO A 88 -1.93 -11.42 14.83
CA PRO A 88 -2.45 -12.30 15.88
C PRO A 88 -2.75 -11.57 17.20
N GLY A 89 -2.13 -10.41 17.41
CA GLY A 89 -2.35 -9.56 18.59
C GLY A 89 -3.51 -8.58 18.44
N LEU A 90 -4.17 -8.55 17.27
CA LEU A 90 -5.34 -7.71 17.04
C LEU A 90 -6.61 -8.47 17.45
N ASP A 91 -7.50 -7.79 18.16
CA ASP A 91 -8.84 -8.29 18.51
C ASP A 91 -9.76 -8.19 17.28
N LEU A 92 -9.52 -9.07 16.30
CA LEU A 92 -10.26 -9.17 15.05
C LEU A 92 -11.05 -10.48 15.01
N ASP A 93 -12.21 -10.45 14.34
CA ASP A 93 -12.94 -11.66 13.98
C ASP A 93 -12.03 -12.60 13.17
N GLU A 94 -12.12 -13.90 13.43
CA GLU A 94 -11.23 -14.91 12.85
C GLU A 94 -11.24 -14.87 11.30
N ASP A 95 -12.41 -14.67 10.69
CA ASP A 95 -12.56 -14.58 9.24
C ASP A 95 -11.91 -13.30 8.68
N VAL A 96 -12.01 -12.19 9.40
CA VAL A 96 -11.37 -10.92 9.04
C VAL A 96 -9.85 -11.04 9.17
N ALA A 97 -9.37 -11.69 10.23
CA ALA A 97 -7.96 -11.96 10.42
C ALA A 97 -7.40 -12.86 9.30
N LYS A 98 -8.09 -13.95 8.96
CA LYS A 98 -7.70 -14.84 7.85
C LYS A 98 -7.67 -14.12 6.50
N LEU A 99 -8.71 -13.34 6.18
CA LEU A 99 -8.77 -12.56 4.96
C LEU A 99 -7.61 -11.56 4.89
N THR A 100 -7.40 -10.81 5.98
CA THR A 100 -6.31 -9.82 6.06
C THR A 100 -4.95 -10.49 5.89
N ALA A 101 -4.71 -11.64 6.55
CA ALA A 101 -3.49 -12.41 6.39
C ALA A 101 -3.27 -12.86 4.93
N SER A 102 -4.33 -13.32 4.26
CA SER A 102 -4.26 -13.71 2.85
C SER A 102 -3.87 -12.53 1.96
N MET A 103 -4.56 -11.40 2.12
CA MET A 103 -4.28 -10.20 1.32
C MET A 103 -2.84 -9.68 1.52
N LEU A 104 -2.35 -9.68 2.76
CA LEU A 104 -0.98 -9.26 3.06
C LEU A 104 0.05 -10.21 2.45
N LYS A 105 -0.22 -11.53 2.44
CA LYS A 105 0.66 -12.51 1.79
C LYS A 105 0.69 -12.33 0.27
N ASP A 106 -0.47 -12.10 -0.36
CA ASP A 106 -0.55 -11.84 -1.79
C ASP A 106 0.23 -10.58 -2.19
N GLU A 107 0.18 -9.54 -1.36
CA GLU A 107 0.96 -8.31 -1.56
C GLU A 107 2.47 -8.54 -1.42
N ILE A 108 2.91 -9.39 -0.49
CA ILE A 108 4.33 -9.78 -0.37
C ILE A 108 4.80 -10.46 -1.66
N GLU A 109 4.04 -11.43 -2.18
CA GLU A 109 4.37 -12.12 -3.43
C GLU A 109 4.37 -11.17 -4.63
N SER A 110 3.40 -10.26 -4.72
CA SER A 110 3.35 -9.22 -5.77
C SER A 110 4.61 -8.34 -5.78
N ARG A 111 5.09 -7.95 -4.60
CA ARG A 111 6.35 -7.18 -4.46
C ARG A 111 7.57 -7.99 -4.83
N ARG A 112 7.60 -9.28 -4.49
CA ARG A 112 8.68 -10.20 -4.88
C ARG A 112 8.75 -10.36 -6.39
N ASP A 113 7.61 -10.55 -7.05
CA ASP A 113 7.52 -10.62 -8.50
C ASP A 113 7.98 -9.33 -9.18
N LEU A 114 7.57 -8.18 -8.63
CA LEU A 114 8.02 -6.87 -9.11
C LEU A 114 9.54 -6.73 -8.98
N GLN A 115 10.13 -7.16 -7.85
CA GLN A 115 11.57 -7.14 -7.62
C GLN A 115 12.30 -7.94 -8.70
N HIS A 116 11.80 -9.15 -8.98
CA HIS A 116 12.38 -10.04 -9.97
C HIS A 116 12.31 -9.46 -11.39
N ARG A 117 11.21 -8.78 -11.74
CA ARG A 117 11.07 -8.09 -13.04
C ARG A 117 12.03 -6.90 -13.18
N LEU A 118 12.17 -6.10 -12.12
CA LEU A 118 13.10 -4.96 -12.12
C LEU A 118 14.55 -5.41 -12.25
N MET A 119 14.94 -6.51 -11.58
CA MET A 119 16.27 -7.08 -11.73
C MET A 119 16.55 -7.55 -13.16
N GLN A 120 15.61 -8.26 -13.79
CA GLN A 120 15.75 -8.70 -15.18
C GLN A 120 15.87 -7.52 -16.17
N ALA A 121 15.08 -6.46 -15.97
CA ALA A 121 15.11 -5.27 -16.81
C ALA A 121 16.43 -4.48 -16.70
N GLN A 122 17.13 -4.57 -15.57
CA GLN A 122 18.44 -3.92 -15.38
C GLN A 122 19.61 -4.76 -15.92
N SER A 123 19.42 -6.08 -16.08
CA SER A 123 20.41 -6.99 -16.66
C SER A 123 20.33 -7.13 -18.19
N SER A 124 19.37 -6.46 -18.83
CA SER A 124 19.14 -6.43 -20.28
C SER A 124 19.74 -5.18 -20.91
#